data_AF-A0A838FNM0-F1
#
_entry.id   AF-A0A838FNM0-F1
#
_cell.length_a   1.000
_cell.length_b   1.000
_cell.length_c   1.000
_cell.angle_alpha   90.00
_cell.angle_beta   90.00
_cell.angle_gamma   90.00
#
_symmetry.space_group_name_H-M   'P 1'
#
loop_
_entity.id
_entity.type
_entity.pdbx_description
1 polymer ?
#
loop_
_entity_poly.entity_id
_entity_poly.type
_entity_poly.pdbx_seq_one_letter_code
_entity_poly.pdbx_strand_id
1 'polypeptide(L)' 'MNVEELKRMATSLSEEERIWLAAYLKHLSQVDSPAHKAELSAADRRIGAGDFVTLDKVERVHAALKAEGL' A
#
# COMPACT_ATOMS: atom_id res chain seq x y z
N MET A 1 17.49 5.02 -19.27
CA MET A 1 16.58 3.87 -19.15
C MET A 1 15.21 4.30 -19.66
N ASN A 2 14.66 3.60 -20.65
CA ASN A 2 13.36 3.92 -21.24
C ASN A 2 12.22 3.13 -20.56
N VAL A 3 10.97 3.49 -20.87
CA VAL A 3 9.78 2.87 -20.27
C VAL A 3 9.70 1.37 -20.57
N GLU A 4 10.16 0.94 -21.74
CA GLU A 4 10.14 -0.48 -22.13
C GLU A 4 11.20 -1.31 -21.39
N GLU A 5 12.36 -0.73 -21.07
CA GLU A 5 13.37 -1.34 -20.21
C GLU A 5 12.87 -1.49 -18.77
N LEU A 6 12.16 -0.48 -18.26
CA LEU A 6 11.53 -0.54 -16.93
C LEU A 6 10.46 -1.63 -16.86
N LYS A 7 9.61 -1.75 -17.88
CA LYS A 7 8.58 -2.82 -17.96
C LYS A 7 9.23 -4.20 -18.00
N ARG A 8 10.29 -4.38 -18.78
CA ARG A 8 11.03 -5.66 -18.82
C ARG A 8 11.63 -6.02 -17.46
N MET A 9 12.26 -5.07 -16.79
CA MET A 9 12.80 -5.28 -15.44
C MET A 9 11.69 -5.63 -14.44
N ALA A 10 10.58 -4.89 -14.44
CA ALA A 10 9.45 -5.18 -13.56
C ALA A 10 8.85 -6.57 -13.82
N THR A 11 8.86 -7.03 -15.07
CA THR A 11 8.33 -8.35 -15.44
C THR A 11 9.28 -9.49 -15.06
N SER A 12 10.58 -9.22 -14.94
CA SER A 12 11.58 -10.20 -14.47
C SER A 12 11.63 -10.37 -12.96
N LEU A 13 10.96 -9.50 -12.19
CA LEU A 13 10.88 -9.59 -10.73
C LEU A 13 9.91 -10.69 -10.29
N SER A 14 10.21 -11.31 -9.16
CA SER A 14 9.26 -12.17 -8.45
C SER A 14 8.00 -11.40 -8.03
N GLU A 15 6.96 -12.12 -7.60
CA GLU A 15 5.74 -11.50 -7.11
C GLU A 15 5.98 -10.63 -5.87
N GLU A 16 6.78 -11.12 -4.92
CA GLU A 16 7.15 -10.39 -3.70
C GLU A 16 7.90 -9.09 -4.03
N GLU A 17 8.88 -9.15 -4.93
CA GLU A 17 9.64 -7.98 -5.36
C GLU A 17 8.77 -6.97 -6.12
N ARG A 18 7.78 -7.42 -6.89
CA ARG A 18 6.82 -6.54 -7.56
C ARG A 18 5.91 -5.84 -6.56
N ILE A 19 5.43 -6.54 -5.53
CA ILE A 19 4.64 -5.95 -4.44
C ILE A 19 5.47 -4.90 -3.72
N TRP A 20 6.72 -5.22 -3.38
CA TRP A 20 7.62 -4.27 -2.74
C TRP A 20 7.89 -3.05 -3.62
N LEU A 21 8.20 -3.25 -4.90
CA LEU A 21 8.45 -2.16 -5.86
C LEU A 21 7.23 -1.26 -6.02
N ALA A 22 6.02 -1.83 -6.11
CA ALA A 22 4.78 -1.06 -6.19
C ALA A 22 4.55 -0.20 -4.94
N ALA A 23 4.77 -0.77 -3.75
CA ALA A 23 4.68 -0.02 -2.48
C ALA A 23 5.71 1.11 -2.41
N TYR A 24 6.95 0.83 -2.85
CA TYR A 24 8.03 1.81 -2.86
C TYR A 24 7.76 2.97 -3.84
N LEU A 25 7.32 2.67 -5.07
CA LEU A 25 6.94 3.69 -6.04
C LEU A 25 5.76 4.54 -5.57
N LYS A 26 4.76 3.91 -4.93
CA LYS A 26 3.63 4.61 -4.31
C LYS A 26 4.12 5.56 -3.22
N HIS A 27 5.01 5.12 -2.34
CA HIS A 27 5.63 5.98 -1.33
C HIS A 27 6.38 7.15 -1.96
N LEU A 28 7.25 6.90 -2.95
CA LEU A 28 7.99 7.96 -3.64
C LEU A 28 7.07 8.99 -4.31
N SER A 29 5.93 8.57 -4.86
CA SER A 29 4.97 9.48 -5.47
C SER A 29 4.26 10.40 -4.45
N GLN A 30 4.35 10.08 -3.16
CA GLN A 30 3.64 10.78 -2.09
C GLN A 30 4.56 11.36 -1.02
N VAL A 31 5.87 11.10 -1.07
CA VAL A 31 6.84 11.43 -0.01
C VAL A 31 6.87 12.92 0.34
N ASP A 32 6.66 13.79 -0.65
CA ASP A 32 6.61 15.24 -0.46
C ASP A 32 5.20 15.81 -0.35
N SER A 33 4.17 14.97 -0.51
CA SER A 33 2.78 15.41 -0.43
C SER A 33 2.41 15.78 1.01
N PRO A 34 1.99 17.04 1.27
CA PRO A 34 1.53 17.44 2.60
C PRO A 34 0.31 16.64 3.08
N ALA A 35 -0.58 16.27 2.14
CA ALA A 35 -1.75 15.45 2.44
C ALA A 35 -1.35 14.04 2.91
N HIS A 36 -0.36 13.43 2.24
CA HIS A 36 0.13 12.11 2.63
C HIS A 36 0.82 12.13 4.00
N LYS A 37 1.60 13.16 4.30
CA LYS A 37 2.21 13.35 5.63
C LYS A 37 1.13 13.49 6.71
N ALA A 38 0.06 14.24 6.45
CA ALA A 38 -1.05 14.39 7.38
C ALA A 38 -1.80 13.06 7.62
N GLU A 39 -2.02 12.26 6.58
CA GLU A 39 -2.61 10.92 6.68
C GLU A 39 -1.74 9.97 7.51
N LEU A 40 -0.43 9.94 7.26
CA LEU A 40 0.51 9.13 8.04
C LEU A 40 0.51 9.54 9.51
N SER A 41 0.59 10.83 9.82
CA SER A 41 0.51 11.33 11.19
C SER A 41 -0.84 11.05 11.86
N ALA A 42 -1.93 10.97 11.10
CA ALA A 42 -3.23 10.55 11.62
C ALA A 42 -3.26 9.04 11.92
N ALA A 43 -2.71 8.22 11.04
CA ALA A 43 -2.58 6.78 11.24
C ALA A 43 -1.70 6.47 12.46
N ASP A 44 -0.58 7.15 12.61
CA ASP A 44 0.36 6.96 13.72
C ASP A 44 -0.28 7.34 15.07
N ARG A 45 -1.07 8.42 15.10
CA ARG A 45 -1.88 8.78 16.28
C ARG A 45 -2.94 7.73 16.62
N ARG A 46 -3.57 7.13 15.62
CA ARG A 46 -4.56 6.05 15.84
C ARG A 46 -3.89 4.80 16.42
N ILE A 47 -2.73 4.43 15.88
CA ILE A 47 -1.92 3.31 16.39
C ILE A 47 -1.49 3.58 17.84
N GLY A 48 -0.96 4.78 18.13
CA GLY A 48 -0.58 5.18 19.49
C GLY A 48 -1.76 5.23 20.48
N ALA A 49 -2.98 5.46 19.99
CA ALA A 49 -4.21 5.40 20.77
C ALA A 49 -4.77 3.96 20.95
N GLY A 50 -4.09 2.96 20.39
CA GLY A 50 -4.51 1.55 20.46
C GLY A 50 -5.54 1.13 19.42
N ASP A 51 -5.85 1.99 18.43
CA ASP A 51 -6.71 1.65 17.29
C ASP A 51 -5.88 0.91 16.23
N PHE A 52 -5.49 -0.31 16.59
CA PHE A 52 -4.83 -1.23 15.68
C PHE A 52 -5.84 -1.85 14.72
N VAL A 53 -5.45 -1.94 13.45
CA VAL A 53 -6.18 -2.78 12.50
C VAL A 53 -5.80 -4.23 12.80
N THR A 54 -6.70 -4.96 13.46
CA THR A 54 -6.52 -6.38 13.76
C THR A 54 -6.75 -7.23 12.51
N LEU A 55 -6.11 -8.40 12.44
CA LEU A 55 -6.35 -9.38 11.37
C LEU A 55 -7.85 -9.66 11.21
N ASP A 56 -8.55 -9.83 12.33
CA ASP A 56 -10.00 -10.02 12.41
C ASP A 56 -10.81 -8.92 11.70
N LYS A 57 -10.35 -7.66 11.80
CA LYS A 57 -10.97 -6.52 11.14
C LYS A 57 -10.69 -6.52 9.64
N VAL A 58 -9.48 -6.94 9.23
CA VAL A 58 -9.11 -7.10 7.81
C VAL A 58 -9.92 -8.21 7.17
N GLU A 59 -10.09 -9.34 7.85
CA GLU A 59 -10.87 -10.49 7.35
C GLU A 59 -12.35 -10.13 7.15
N ARG A 60 -12.95 -9.38 8.09
CA ARG A 60 -14.33 -8.87 7.94
C ARG A 60 -14.48 -7.93 6.76
N VAL A 61 -13.53 -7.01 6.58
CA VAL A 61 -13.53 -6.09 5.42
C VAL A 61 -13.36 -6.87 4.12
N HIS A 62 -12.46 -7.86 4.08
CA HIS A 62 -12.26 -8.71 2.91
C HIS A 62 -13.52 -9.52 2.56
N ALA A 63 -14.19 -10.09 3.56
CA ALA A 63 -15.44 -10.82 3.37
C ALA A 63 -16.57 -9.91 2.86
N ALA A 64 -16.66 -8.67 3.37
CA ALA A 64 -17.62 -7.68 2.89
C ALA A 64 -17.36 -7.30 1.42
N LEU A 65 -16.11 -7.03 1.06
CA LEU A 65 -15.72 -6.71 -0.32
C LEU A 65 -16.03 -7.86 -1.28
N LYS A 66 -15.75 -9.12 -0.89
CA LYS A 66 -16.13 -10.30 -1.67
C LYS A 66 -17.64 -10.43 -1.86
N ALA A 67 -18.43 -10.11 -0.83
CA ALA A 67 -19.89 -10.15 -0.91
C ALA A 67 -20.44 -9.08 -1.88
N GLU A 68 -19.73 -7.97 -2.03
CA GLU A 68 -20.03 -6.91 -3.00
C GLU A 68 -19.50 -7.21 -4.41
N GLY A 69 -18.79 -8.32 -4.61
CA GLY A 69 -18.27 -8.76 -5.91
C GLY A 69 -16.93 -8.12 -6.31
N LEU A 70 -16.21 -7.53 -5.35
CA LEU A 70 -14.85 -7.00 -5.50
C LEU A 70 -13.78 -8.01 -5.05
#